data_AF-A0A916J424-F1
#
_entry.id   AF-A0A916J424-F1
#
_cell.length_a   1.000
_cell.length_b   1.000
_cell.length_c   1.000
_cell.angle_alpha   90.00
_cell.angle_beta   90.00
_cell.angle_gamma   90.00
#
_symmetry.space_group_name_H-M   'P 1'
#
loop_
_entity.id
_entity.type
_entity.pdbx_description
1 polymer ?
#
loop_
_entity_poly.entity_id
_entity_poly.type
_entity_poly.pdbx_seq_one_letter_code
_entity_poly.pdbx_strand_id
1 'polypeptide(L)'
;MDISEIKRALDEGYQPIRERLDKSETRLTELEQGFAGRTHSASLVVPDDGSRVAKALVDGFDRQAFQKHGRQRVEVDGSLMSKAAPITTAHAGTVSSVGGVPALAPRFDLRSVLRVIKVTSSTVQYVRAGTFTNAAAVVPEGQTKPQSDVVFGLIDAKPQTIAHWFSTSRQVLDDNQQLQLALETFGKAGVGIKEEAFALTGDATTGNAGLLTDAPAAAALPPRGRIDVAPIEFEPWGR
;
A
#
# COMPACT_ATOMS: atom_id res chain seq x y z
N MET A 1 -42.51 70.64 -17.08
CA MET A 1 -42.02 69.38 -16.48
C MET A 1 -42.30 69.48 -15.00
N ASP A 2 -43.32 68.76 -14.54
CA ASP A 2 -43.76 68.84 -13.15
C ASP A 2 -42.78 68.09 -12.23
N ILE A 3 -42.55 68.63 -11.02
CA ILE A 3 -41.61 68.09 -10.03
C ILE A 3 -41.98 66.64 -9.62
N SER A 4 -43.26 66.27 -9.74
CA SER A 4 -43.76 64.92 -9.52
C SER A 4 -43.27 63.91 -10.56
N GLU A 5 -43.17 64.32 -11.83
CA GLU A 5 -42.66 63.47 -12.92
C GLU A 5 -41.15 63.23 -12.76
N ILE A 6 -40.41 64.25 -12.32
CA ILE A 6 -38.98 64.14 -12.04
C ILE A 6 -38.73 63.21 -10.85
N LYS A 7 -39.51 63.31 -9.77
CA LYS A 7 -39.40 62.39 -8.62
C LYS A 7 -39.73 60.95 -9.00
N ARG A 8 -40.75 60.75 -9.82
CA ARG A 8 -41.12 59.41 -10.31
C ARG A 8 -40.05 58.82 -11.22
N ALA A 9 -39.51 59.59 -12.16
CA ALA A 9 -38.41 59.15 -13.02
C ALA A 9 -37.13 58.83 -12.21
N LEU A 10 -36.89 59.57 -11.14
CA LEU A 10 -35.76 59.35 -10.24
C LEU A 10 -35.96 58.07 -9.40
N ASP A 11 -37.14 57.86 -8.81
CA ASP A 11 -37.46 56.63 -8.09
C ASP A 11 -37.41 55.40 -9.01
N GLU A 12 -37.97 55.50 -10.23
CA GLU A 12 -37.89 54.45 -11.27
C GLU A 12 -36.43 54.13 -11.65
N GLY A 13 -35.54 55.12 -11.66
CA GLY A 13 -34.10 54.93 -11.91
C GLY A 13 -33.33 54.33 -10.73
N TYR A 14 -33.76 54.58 -9.48
CA TYR A 14 -33.10 54.06 -8.27
C TYR A 14 -33.49 52.62 -7.92
N GLN A 15 -34.71 52.16 -8.27
CA GLN A 15 -35.14 50.78 -8.02
C GLN A 15 -34.20 49.71 -8.61
N PRO A 16 -33.81 49.76 -9.92
CA PRO A 16 -32.94 48.73 -10.48
C PRO A 16 -31.52 48.77 -9.89
N ILE A 17 -31.09 49.90 -9.33
CA ILE A 17 -29.79 50.03 -8.66
C ILE A 17 -29.84 49.35 -7.28
N ARG A 18 -30.94 49.52 -6.54
CA ARG A 18 -31.17 48.83 -5.25
C ARG A 18 -31.26 47.32 -5.43
N GLU A 19 -32.00 46.85 -6.44
CA GLU A 19 -32.10 45.42 -6.73
C GLU A 19 -30.74 44.81 -7.11
N ARG A 20 -29.91 45.54 -7.88
CA ARG A 20 -28.55 45.10 -8.20
C ARG A 20 -27.66 45.04 -6.96
N LEU A 21 -27.84 45.97 -6.02
CA LEU A 21 -27.09 46.02 -4.77
C LEU A 21 -27.47 44.84 -3.86
N ASP A 22 -28.76 44.59 -3.63
CA ASP A 22 -29.24 43.43 -2.86
C ASP A 22 -28.79 42.10 -3.51
N LYS A 23 -28.82 42.03 -4.84
CA LYS A 23 -28.32 40.86 -5.58
C LYS A 23 -26.80 40.70 -5.46
N SER A 24 -26.04 41.79 -5.33
CA SER A 24 -24.61 41.71 -5.07
C SER A 24 -24.30 41.34 -3.63
N GLU A 25 -25.08 41.80 -2.65
CA GLU A 25 -24.93 41.42 -1.25
C GLU A 25 -25.24 39.95 -1.03
N THR A 26 -26.33 39.43 -1.60
CA THR A 26 -26.66 37.99 -1.59
C THR A 26 -25.59 37.15 -2.29
N ARG A 27 -25.07 37.60 -3.44
CA ARG A 27 -23.92 36.96 -4.09
C ARG A 27 -22.65 37.02 -3.25
N LEU A 28 -22.40 38.10 -2.52
CA LEU A 28 -21.25 38.21 -1.63
C LEU A 28 -21.42 37.31 -0.40
N THR A 29 -22.62 37.19 0.16
CA THR A 29 -22.88 36.23 1.26
C THR A 29 -22.82 34.79 0.79
N GLU A 30 -23.32 34.46 -0.41
CA GLU A 30 -23.14 33.14 -1.03
C GLU A 30 -21.69 32.87 -1.39
N LEU A 31 -20.93 33.89 -1.85
CA LEU A 31 -19.51 33.77 -2.10
C LEU A 31 -18.72 33.63 -0.81
N GLU A 32 -19.10 34.31 0.28
CA GLU A 32 -18.49 34.17 1.60
C GLU A 32 -18.83 32.81 2.22
N GLN A 33 -20.06 32.32 2.09
CA GLN A 33 -20.42 30.94 2.47
C GLN A 33 -19.71 29.91 1.59
N GLY A 34 -19.56 30.20 0.29
CA GLY A 34 -18.83 29.39 -0.66
C GLY A 34 -17.31 29.40 -0.45
N PHE A 35 -16.73 30.51 0.03
CA PHE A 35 -15.32 30.66 0.38
C PHE A 35 -15.01 30.09 1.77
N ALA A 36 -15.90 30.27 2.74
CA ALA A 36 -15.81 29.64 4.05
C ALA A 36 -15.92 28.12 3.95
N GLY A 37 -16.67 27.60 2.96
CA GLY A 37 -16.72 26.17 2.62
C GLY A 37 -15.61 25.68 1.68
N ARG A 38 -14.83 26.58 1.07
CA ARG A 38 -13.71 26.26 0.16
C ARG A 38 -12.45 27.03 0.58
N THR A 39 -11.88 26.63 1.71
CA THR A 39 -10.43 26.71 1.86
C THR A 39 -9.82 26.03 0.63
N HIS A 40 -8.92 26.75 -0.05
CA HIS A 40 -8.28 26.30 -1.28
C HIS A 40 -7.22 25.23 -0.96
N SER A 41 -7.66 24.08 -0.45
CA SER A 41 -6.91 22.84 -0.58
C SER A 41 -7.41 22.17 -1.86
N ALA A 42 -6.50 21.88 -2.78
CA ALA A 42 -6.77 20.89 -3.80
C ALA A 42 -7.17 19.62 -3.05
N SER A 43 -8.46 19.29 -3.07
CA SER A 43 -8.98 18.08 -2.45
C SER A 43 -8.41 16.90 -3.22
N LEU A 44 -7.24 16.45 -2.81
CA LEU A 44 -6.73 15.14 -3.13
C LEU A 44 -7.72 14.18 -2.46
N VAL A 45 -8.50 13.46 -3.25
CA VAL A 45 -9.43 12.44 -2.76
C VAL A 45 -8.58 11.34 -2.12
N VAL A 46 -8.39 11.45 -0.79
CA VAL A 46 -7.82 10.40 0.04
C VAL A 46 -9.00 9.56 0.55
N PRO A 47 -9.07 8.26 0.23
CA PRO A 47 -10.12 7.36 0.71
C PRO A 47 -10.24 7.39 2.24
N ASP A 48 -11.48 7.28 2.73
CA ASP A 48 -11.88 7.44 4.15
C ASP A 48 -11.37 6.33 5.10
N ASP A 49 -10.43 5.51 4.65
CA ASP A 49 -9.86 4.41 5.42
C ASP A 49 -8.75 4.91 6.37
N GLY A 50 -9.19 5.41 7.52
CA GLY A 50 -8.47 5.23 8.79
C GLY A 50 -7.28 6.14 9.09
N SER A 51 -6.90 7.08 8.21
CA SER A 51 -5.72 7.93 8.43
C SER A 51 -6.05 9.42 8.65
N ARG A 52 -6.84 9.72 9.70
CA ARG A 52 -7.13 11.11 10.12
C ARG A 52 -5.85 11.94 10.37
N VAL A 53 -4.75 11.27 10.75
CA VAL A 53 -3.41 11.87 10.91
C VAL A 53 -2.74 12.14 9.56
N ALA A 54 -2.89 11.25 8.57
CA ALA A 54 -2.32 11.49 7.24
C ALA A 54 -3.02 12.66 6.54
N LYS A 55 -4.33 12.80 6.73
CA LYS A 55 -5.09 13.97 6.25
C LYS A 55 -4.59 15.26 6.89
N ALA A 56 -4.45 15.30 8.22
CA ALA A 56 -3.90 16.47 8.92
C ALA A 56 -2.45 16.81 8.52
N LEU A 57 -1.63 15.80 8.20
CA LEU A 57 -0.27 15.99 7.73
C LEU A 57 -0.21 16.57 6.32
N VAL A 58 -1.07 16.10 5.40
CA VAL A 58 -1.16 16.60 4.03
C VAL A 58 -1.73 18.01 4.02
N ASP A 59 -2.76 18.28 4.82
CA ASP A 59 -3.38 19.60 4.94
C ASP A 59 -2.44 20.63 5.61
N GLY A 60 -1.57 20.18 6.52
CA GLY A 60 -0.58 21.04 7.20
C GLY A 60 0.74 21.21 6.44
N PHE A 61 0.96 20.50 5.34
CA PHE A 61 2.20 20.57 4.57
C PHE A 61 2.15 21.72 3.54
N ASP A 62 3.01 22.72 3.76
CA ASP A 62 3.14 23.90 2.92
C ASP A 62 4.39 23.76 2.06
N ARG A 63 4.14 23.50 0.78
CA ARG A 63 5.16 23.28 -0.25
C ARG A 63 6.09 24.49 -0.40
N GLN A 64 5.64 25.72 -0.11
CA GLN A 64 6.46 26.92 -0.22
C GLN A 64 7.39 27.11 0.98
N ALA A 65 6.93 26.81 2.19
CA ALA A 65 7.75 26.82 3.39
C ALA A 65 8.89 25.77 3.31
N PHE A 66 8.58 24.57 2.78
CA PHE A 66 9.56 23.51 2.58
C PHE A 66 10.67 23.89 1.58
N GLN A 67 10.32 24.55 0.47
CA GLN A 67 11.31 25.00 -0.52
C GLN A 67 12.25 26.08 0.01
N LYS A 68 11.78 26.95 0.91
CA LYS A 68 12.59 28.06 1.46
C LYS A 68 13.48 27.65 2.62
N HIS A 69 13.02 26.74 3.48
CA HIS A 69 13.73 26.39 4.72
C HIS A 69 14.27 24.95 4.74
N GLY A 70 13.98 24.12 3.72
CA GLY A 70 14.40 22.72 3.63
C GLY A 70 13.83 21.80 4.71
N ARG A 71 13.07 22.35 5.66
CA ARG A 71 12.42 21.67 6.78
C ARG A 71 11.12 22.41 7.10
N GLN A 72 10.05 21.66 7.33
CA GLN A 72 8.77 22.21 7.75
C GLN A 72 8.29 21.49 9.02
N ARG A 73 7.80 22.28 9.98
CA ARG A 73 7.12 21.79 11.18
C ARG A 73 5.63 21.76 10.89
N VAL A 74 5.01 20.59 11.01
CA VAL A 74 3.56 20.41 10.93
C VAL A 74 3.07 20.03 12.32
N GLU A 75 2.25 20.90 12.92
CA GLU A 75 1.62 20.65 14.21
C GLU A 75 0.30 19.93 13.97
N VAL A 76 0.18 18.71 14.51
CA VAL A 76 -1.04 17.91 14.44
C VAL A 76 -1.64 17.84 15.84
N ASP A 77 -2.92 18.19 15.95
CA ASP A 77 -3.66 18.16 17.22
C ASP A 77 -3.64 16.74 17.83
N GLY A 78 -3.24 16.65 19.11
CA GLY A 78 -3.10 15.40 19.86
C GLY A 78 -4.41 14.62 20.04
N SER A 79 -5.57 15.25 19.85
CA SER A 79 -6.88 14.59 19.85
C SER A 79 -7.03 13.53 18.74
N LEU A 80 -6.26 13.67 17.66
CA LEU A 80 -6.23 12.74 16.52
C LEU A 80 -5.41 11.46 16.77
N MET A 81 -4.66 11.40 17.88
CA MET A 81 -3.74 10.31 18.24
C MET A 81 -4.40 9.24 19.16
N SER A 82 -5.70 9.35 19.41
CA SER A 82 -6.41 8.70 20.52
C SER A 82 -6.62 7.17 20.45
N LYS A 83 -6.09 6.46 19.45
CA LYS A 83 -6.28 4.99 19.33
C LYS A 83 -5.04 4.14 19.64
N ALA A 84 -3.87 4.76 19.81
CA ALA A 84 -2.67 4.08 20.30
C ALA A 84 -2.14 4.86 21.51
N ALA A 85 -2.13 4.23 22.68
CA ALA A 85 -1.56 4.86 23.87
C ALA A 85 -0.09 5.23 23.58
N PRO A 86 0.32 6.49 23.74
CA PRO A 86 1.72 6.87 23.59
C PRO A 86 2.55 6.11 24.64
N ILE A 87 3.69 5.57 24.24
CA ILE A 87 4.62 4.93 25.18
C ILE A 87 5.16 6.04 26.09
N THR A 88 4.70 6.07 27.34
CA THR A 88 5.10 7.05 28.36
C THR A 88 6.20 6.51 29.27
N THR A 89 6.95 7.38 29.94
CA THR A 89 8.00 7.02 30.93
C THR A 89 7.52 6.05 32.01
N ALA A 90 6.23 6.05 32.34
CA ALA A 90 5.63 5.09 33.28
C ALA A 90 5.62 3.64 32.75
N HIS A 91 5.62 3.43 31.44
CA HIS A 91 5.71 2.11 30.80
C HIS A 91 7.18 1.64 30.63
N ALA A 92 8.14 2.54 30.79
CA ALA A 92 9.58 2.28 30.71
C ALA A 92 10.22 2.04 32.09
N GLY A 93 9.40 1.66 33.09
CA GLY A 93 9.83 1.41 34.46
C GLY A 93 11.02 0.46 34.54
N THR A 94 12.15 1.00 35.02
CA THR A 94 13.37 0.30 35.40
C THR A 94 13.78 -0.83 34.46
N VAL A 95 14.28 -0.50 33.26
CA VAL A 95 15.20 -1.40 32.53
C VAL A 95 16.57 -1.33 33.22
N SER A 96 16.61 -1.76 34.48
CA SER A 96 17.83 -2.01 35.24
C SER A 96 18.09 -3.50 35.22
N SER A 97 18.69 -3.98 34.14
CA SER A 97 19.65 -5.07 34.20
C SER A 97 20.29 -5.26 32.83
N VAL A 98 21.59 -5.49 32.88
CA VAL A 98 22.40 -6.05 31.81
C VAL A 98 21.68 -7.27 31.23
N GLY A 99 21.16 -7.17 30.01
CA GLY A 99 20.47 -8.24 29.29
C GLY A 99 18.98 -7.97 29.09
N GLY A 100 18.57 -7.70 27.85
CA GLY A 100 17.13 -7.66 27.54
C GLY A 100 16.68 -6.69 26.46
N VAL A 101 17.41 -6.54 25.35
CA VAL A 101 16.64 -6.44 24.10
C VAL A 101 16.07 -7.85 23.94
N PRO A 102 14.74 -8.05 23.92
CA PRO A 102 14.20 -9.37 23.63
C PRO A 102 14.79 -9.77 22.28
N ALA A 103 15.72 -10.73 22.33
CA ALA A 103 16.33 -11.27 21.14
C ALA A 103 15.17 -11.93 20.40
N LEU A 104 14.66 -11.22 19.39
CA LEU A 104 13.70 -11.79 18.49
C LEU A 104 14.40 -13.02 17.92
N ALA A 105 13.84 -14.21 18.21
CA ALA A 105 14.47 -15.46 17.80
C ALA A 105 14.80 -15.37 16.30
N PRO A 106 15.97 -15.87 15.87
CA PRO A 106 16.32 -15.89 14.45
C PRO A 106 15.22 -16.66 13.72
N ARG A 107 14.37 -15.92 13.03
CA ARG A 107 13.27 -16.45 12.23
C ARG A 107 13.75 -16.61 10.80
N PHE A 108 13.33 -17.70 10.17
CA PHE A 108 13.55 -17.89 8.74
C PHE A 108 12.49 -17.10 7.99
N ASP A 109 12.90 -15.97 7.40
CA ASP A 109 11.99 -15.15 6.63
C ASP A 109 11.83 -15.74 5.22
N LEU A 110 10.61 -15.83 4.71
CA LEU A 110 10.32 -16.32 3.34
C LEU A 110 11.14 -15.56 2.28
N ARG A 111 11.37 -14.28 2.54
CA ARG A 111 12.19 -13.38 1.71
C ARG A 111 13.64 -13.85 1.54
N SER A 112 14.18 -14.62 2.49
CA SER A 112 15.55 -15.17 2.41
C SER A 112 15.68 -16.35 1.45
N VAL A 113 14.57 -17.07 1.20
CA VAL A 113 14.52 -18.23 0.31
C VAL A 113 14.24 -17.80 -1.13
N LEU A 114 13.48 -16.73 -1.31
CA LEU A 114 13.11 -16.21 -2.62
C LEU A 114 14.21 -15.34 -3.22
N ARG A 115 14.32 -15.36 -4.56
CA ARG A 115 15.16 -14.40 -5.28
C ARG A 115 14.51 -13.03 -5.22
N VAL A 116 15.17 -12.08 -4.57
CA VAL A 116 14.73 -10.69 -4.52
C VAL A 116 15.43 -9.87 -5.60
N ILE A 117 14.65 -9.16 -6.41
CA ILE A 117 15.14 -8.22 -7.43
C ILE A 117 14.69 -6.82 -7.05
N LYS A 118 15.61 -5.85 -7.07
CA LYS A 118 15.27 -4.43 -6.86
C LYS A 118 14.68 -3.86 -8.15
N VAL A 119 13.56 -3.16 -8.01
CA VAL A 119 12.85 -2.54 -9.14
C VAL A 119 12.65 -1.05 -8.85
N THR A 120 12.71 -0.22 -9.88
CA THR A 120 12.51 1.24 -9.79
C THR A 120 11.23 1.71 -10.48
N SER A 121 10.57 0.84 -11.24
CA SER A 121 9.31 1.13 -11.91
C SER A 121 8.10 0.93 -11.00
N SER A 122 7.01 1.63 -11.30
CA SER A 122 5.73 1.51 -10.58
C SER A 122 4.93 0.25 -10.91
N THR A 123 5.27 -0.44 -12.00
CA THR A 123 4.72 -1.74 -12.41
C THR A 123 5.84 -2.55 -13.05
N VAL A 124 5.83 -3.86 -12.83
CA VAL A 124 6.78 -4.82 -13.42
C VAL A 124 5.96 -5.86 -14.17
N GLN A 125 6.18 -5.96 -15.48
CA GLN A 125 5.57 -6.99 -16.30
C GLN A 125 6.57 -8.12 -16.52
N TYR A 126 6.13 -9.35 -16.32
CA TYR A 126 6.97 -10.53 -16.56
C TYR A 126 6.21 -11.58 -17.36
N VAL A 127 6.97 -12.37 -18.11
CA VAL A 127 6.44 -13.48 -18.89
C VAL A 127 6.49 -14.74 -18.04
N ARG A 128 5.34 -15.40 -17.87
CA ARG A 128 5.23 -16.72 -17.24
C ARG A 128 5.01 -17.76 -18.33
N ALA A 129 5.85 -18.80 -18.35
CA ALA A 129 5.54 -19.99 -19.14
C ALA A 129 4.33 -20.69 -18.50
N GLY A 130 3.29 -20.92 -19.30
CA GLY A 130 2.12 -21.71 -18.93
C GLY A 130 2.39 -23.18 -19.19
N THR A 131 1.64 -23.74 -20.13
CA THR A 131 1.76 -25.16 -20.49
C THR A 131 2.96 -25.38 -21.40
N PHE A 132 3.82 -26.32 -21.02
CA PHE A 132 4.90 -26.85 -21.86
C PHE A 132 4.52 -28.27 -22.31
N THR A 133 4.18 -28.43 -23.58
CA THR A 133 3.89 -29.75 -24.16
C THR A 133 5.13 -30.25 -24.89
N ASN A 134 5.88 -31.11 -24.21
CA ASN A 134 7.04 -31.78 -24.80
C ASN A 134 6.59 -33.02 -25.57
N ALA A 135 6.66 -32.95 -26.89
CA ALA A 135 6.35 -34.08 -27.77
C ALA A 135 7.63 -34.73 -28.34
N ALA A 136 8.80 -34.50 -27.74
CA ALA A 136 10.05 -35.07 -28.23
C ALA A 136 10.01 -36.61 -28.21
N ALA A 137 10.19 -37.21 -29.38
CA ALA A 137 10.30 -38.67 -29.55
C ALA A 137 11.36 -39.00 -30.59
N VAL A 138 11.92 -40.21 -30.51
CA VAL A 138 12.84 -40.73 -31.53
C VAL A 138 12.00 -41.13 -32.74
N VAL A 139 12.18 -40.43 -33.87
CA VAL A 139 11.42 -40.65 -35.10
C VAL A 139 12.37 -41.15 -36.20
N PRO A 140 12.03 -42.26 -36.89
CA PRO A 140 12.78 -42.75 -38.04
C PRO A 140 12.85 -41.72 -39.18
N GLU A 141 13.88 -41.81 -40.01
CA GLU A 141 14.07 -40.91 -41.14
C GLU A 141 12.88 -40.99 -42.13
N GLY A 142 12.34 -39.83 -42.51
CA GLY A 142 11.22 -39.71 -43.46
C GLY A 142 9.83 -39.53 -42.85
N GLN A 143 9.68 -39.62 -41.52
CA GLN A 143 8.40 -39.38 -40.84
C GLN A 143 8.30 -37.96 -40.26
N THR A 144 7.07 -37.46 -40.10
CA THR A 144 6.80 -36.14 -39.53
C THR A 144 7.28 -36.09 -38.08
N LYS A 145 8.17 -35.14 -37.79
CA LYS A 145 8.68 -34.94 -36.43
C LYS A 145 7.58 -34.33 -35.55
N PRO A 146 7.37 -34.84 -34.33
CA PRO A 146 6.41 -34.26 -33.42
C PRO A 146 6.84 -32.85 -33.00
N GLN A 147 5.89 -31.92 -33.03
CA GLN A 147 6.10 -30.53 -32.64
C GLN A 147 5.81 -30.37 -31.14
N SER A 148 6.74 -29.74 -30.43
CA SER A 148 6.51 -29.29 -29.05
C SER A 148 5.96 -27.87 -29.05
N ASP A 149 5.11 -27.56 -28.08
CA ASP A 149 4.47 -26.25 -27.96
C ASP A 149 4.68 -25.66 -26.56
N VAL A 150 4.80 -24.34 -26.51
CA VAL A 150 5.03 -23.57 -25.27
C VAL A 150 4.14 -22.34 -25.29
N VAL A 151 3.20 -22.28 -24.35
CA VAL A 151 2.33 -21.12 -24.17
C VAL A 151 2.94 -20.17 -23.15
N PHE A 152 3.04 -18.88 -23.48
CA PHE A 152 3.48 -17.83 -22.57
C PHE A 152 2.33 -16.89 -22.21
N GLY A 153 2.24 -16.53 -20.94
CA GLY A 153 1.33 -15.50 -20.43
C GLY A 153 2.10 -14.29 -19.92
N LEU A 154 1.56 -13.11 -20.13
CA LEU A 154 2.07 -11.87 -19.53
C LEU A 154 1.37 -11.64 -18.18
N ILE A 155 2.12 -11.33 -17.13
CA ILE A 155 1.59 -10.99 -15.81
C ILE A 155 2.15 -9.65 -15.36
N ASP A 156 1.28 -8.82 -14.82
CA ASP A 156 1.61 -7.51 -14.25
C ASP A 156 1.68 -7.60 -12.72
N ALA A 157 2.85 -7.30 -12.15
CA ALA A 157 3.04 -7.16 -10.71
C ALA A 157 3.22 -5.68 -10.34
N LYS A 158 2.44 -5.20 -9.38
CA LYS A 158 2.52 -3.82 -8.88
C LYS A 158 3.18 -3.80 -7.51
N PRO A 159 4.33 -3.14 -7.32
CA PRO A 159 4.94 -2.98 -6.00
C PRO A 159 3.97 -2.32 -5.01
N GLN A 160 3.85 -2.87 -3.80
CA GLN A 160 3.01 -2.35 -2.73
C GLN A 160 3.85 -1.87 -1.55
N THR A 161 3.37 -0.85 -0.85
CA THR A 161 4.06 -0.28 0.31
C THR A 161 3.46 -0.82 1.61
N ILE A 162 4.29 -1.51 2.39
CA ILE A 162 3.94 -1.96 3.75
C ILE A 162 4.61 -1.00 4.74
N ALA A 163 3.83 -0.32 5.57
CA ALA A 163 4.31 0.67 6.51
C ALA A 163 3.93 0.33 7.96
N HIS A 164 4.80 0.70 8.90
CA HIS A 164 4.57 0.59 10.33
C HIS A 164 5.07 1.85 11.04
N TRP A 165 4.36 2.29 12.09
CA TRP A 165 4.71 3.51 12.84
C TRP A 165 4.42 3.33 14.33
N PHE A 166 5.17 4.08 15.15
CA PHE A 166 5.00 4.14 16.60
C PHE A 166 4.92 5.60 17.04
N SER A 167 4.08 5.88 18.03
CA SER A 167 4.05 7.19 18.72
C SER A 167 4.83 7.09 20.02
N THR A 168 5.79 8.00 20.21
CA THR A 168 6.53 8.12 21.47
C THR A 168 6.86 9.58 21.75
N SER A 169 7.04 9.92 23.03
CA SER A 169 7.48 11.25 23.42
C SER A 169 8.97 11.41 23.11
N ARG A 170 9.36 12.58 22.58
CA ARG A 170 10.76 12.88 22.26
C ARG A 170 11.68 12.78 23.48
N GLN A 171 11.20 13.24 24.64
CA GLN A 171 11.95 13.20 25.89
C GLN A 171 12.29 11.75 26.28
N VAL A 172 11.33 10.83 26.14
CA VAL A 172 11.51 9.41 26.45
C VAL A 172 12.53 8.76 25.52
N LEU A 173 12.54 9.16 24.25
CA LEU A 173 13.49 8.64 23.27
C LEU A 173 14.90 9.20 23.50
N ASP A 174 15.03 10.48 23.85
CA ASP A 174 16.31 11.14 24.14
C ASP A 174 16.95 10.58 25.43
N ASP A 175 16.13 10.24 26.44
CA ASP A 175 16.61 9.71 27.73
C ASP A 175 16.93 8.20 27.69
N ASN A 176 16.36 7.45 26.75
CA ASN A 176 16.47 5.99 26.71
C ASN A 176 16.88 5.46 25.33
N GLN A 177 18.20 5.39 25.10
CA GLN A 177 18.79 4.83 23.88
C GLN A 177 18.40 3.35 23.63
N GLN A 178 18.12 2.57 24.69
CA GLN A 178 17.71 1.17 24.54
C GLN A 178 16.29 1.06 23.99
N LEU A 179 15.40 1.98 24.36
CA LEU A 179 14.03 2.03 23.87
C LEU A 179 13.97 2.34 22.37
N GLN A 180 14.89 3.18 21.87
CA GLN A 180 15.03 3.42 20.44
C GLN A 180 15.40 2.12 19.68
N LEU A 181 16.43 1.41 20.13
CA LEU A 181 16.86 0.15 19.51
C LEU A 181 15.76 -0.93 19.55
N ALA A 182 15.01 -1.00 20.64
CA ALA A 182 13.88 -1.91 20.78
C ALA A 182 12.77 -1.59 19.76
N LEU A 183 12.38 -0.32 19.64
CA LEU A 183 11.38 0.13 18.66
C LEU A 183 11.81 -0.15 17.22
N GLU A 184 13.07 0.11 16.88
CA GLU A 184 13.61 -0.20 15.55
C GLU A 184 13.56 -1.70 15.25
N THR A 185 13.87 -2.54 16.24
CA THR A 185 13.82 -4.00 16.12
C THR A 185 12.38 -4.47 15.91
N PHE A 186 11.43 -3.98 16.70
CA PHE A 186 10.01 -4.33 16.56
C PHE A 186 9.39 -3.81 15.27
N GLY A 187 9.75 -2.60 14.83
CA GLY A 187 9.28 -2.04 13.58
C GLY A 187 9.72 -2.87 12.38
N LYS A 188 11.01 -3.23 12.31
CA LYS A 188 11.54 -4.12 11.27
C LYS A 188 10.87 -5.50 11.32
N ALA A 189 10.70 -6.04 12.52
CA ALA A 189 10.05 -7.33 12.71
C ALA A 189 8.60 -7.34 12.22
N GLY A 190 7.83 -6.30 12.54
CA GLY A 190 6.42 -6.16 12.17
C GLY A 190 6.23 -6.02 10.66
N VAL A 191 7.07 -5.24 9.99
CA VAL A 191 7.06 -5.13 8.52
C VAL A 191 7.35 -6.49 7.88
N GLY A 192 8.37 -7.22 8.35
CA GLY A 192 8.70 -8.54 7.80
C GLY A 192 7.57 -9.57 7.94
N ILE A 193 6.87 -9.61 9.09
CA ILE A 193 5.72 -10.54 9.28
C ILE A 193 4.60 -10.26 8.28
N LYS A 194 4.30 -8.97 8.05
CA LYS A 194 3.26 -8.59 7.09
C LYS A 194 3.70 -8.82 5.65
N GLU A 195 4.97 -8.61 5.34
CA GLU A 195 5.54 -8.92 4.04
C GLU A 195 5.44 -10.42 3.72
N GLU A 196 5.74 -11.29 4.68
CA GLU A 196 5.63 -12.74 4.48
C GLU A 196 4.20 -13.20 4.26
N ALA A 197 3.26 -12.70 5.08
CA ALA A 197 1.85 -12.98 4.89
C ALA A 197 1.41 -12.55 3.48
N PHE A 198 1.80 -11.35 3.06
CA PHE A 198 1.51 -10.83 1.73
C PHE A 198 2.11 -11.70 0.62
N ALA A 199 3.37 -12.12 0.74
CA ALA A 199 4.01 -12.98 -0.24
C ALA A 199 3.36 -14.38 -0.31
N LEU A 200 2.82 -14.88 0.80
CA LEU A 200 2.22 -16.21 0.88
C LEU A 200 0.79 -16.26 0.35
N THR A 201 -0.09 -15.38 0.86
CA THR A 201 -1.51 -15.38 0.49
C THR A 201 -1.85 -14.41 -0.64
N GLY A 202 -0.98 -13.42 -0.88
CA GLY A 202 -1.31 -12.31 -1.77
C GLY A 202 -2.37 -11.40 -1.17
N ASP A 203 -2.84 -10.47 -2.00
CA ASP A 203 -3.97 -9.61 -1.71
C ASP A 203 -4.78 -9.37 -2.99
N ALA A 204 -6.04 -9.81 -2.94
CA ALA A 204 -6.97 -9.70 -4.05
C ALA A 204 -7.36 -8.25 -4.36
N THR A 205 -7.25 -7.32 -3.39
CA THR A 205 -7.59 -5.90 -3.59
C THR A 205 -6.51 -5.17 -4.38
N THR A 206 -5.24 -5.50 -4.15
CA THR A 206 -4.11 -4.93 -4.90
C THR A 206 -3.82 -5.67 -6.21
N GLY A 207 -4.44 -6.83 -6.42
CA GLY A 207 -4.29 -7.66 -7.63
C GLY A 207 -2.98 -8.44 -7.68
N ASN A 208 -2.24 -8.50 -6.56
CA ASN A 208 -1.01 -9.27 -6.45
C ASN A 208 -1.34 -10.66 -5.88
N ALA A 209 -1.13 -11.69 -6.68
CA ALA A 209 -1.28 -13.06 -6.23
C ALA A 209 -0.09 -13.49 -5.36
N GLY A 210 -0.39 -14.25 -4.31
CA GLY A 210 0.61 -14.86 -3.44
C GLY A 210 0.98 -16.26 -3.90
N LEU A 211 2.03 -16.82 -3.30
CA LEU A 211 2.53 -18.14 -3.66
C LEU A 211 1.47 -19.24 -3.54
N LEU A 212 0.59 -19.18 -2.54
CA LEU A 212 -0.45 -20.19 -2.34
C LEU A 212 -1.62 -20.04 -3.31
N THR A 213 -1.91 -18.83 -3.76
CA THR A 213 -3.01 -18.58 -4.70
C THR A 213 -2.61 -18.86 -6.14
N ASP A 214 -1.32 -18.68 -6.48
CA ASP A 214 -0.77 -18.92 -7.81
C ASP A 214 -0.22 -20.34 -8.01
N ALA A 215 -0.10 -21.12 -6.93
CA ALA A 215 0.32 -22.50 -7.00
C ALA A 215 -0.77 -23.31 -7.72
N PRO A 216 -0.43 -24.08 -8.78
CA PRO A 216 -1.36 -25.09 -9.25
C PRO A 216 -1.66 -26.01 -8.07
N ALA A 217 -2.95 -26.28 -7.82
CA ALA A 217 -3.38 -27.24 -6.81
C ALA A 217 -2.49 -28.47 -6.96
N ALA A 218 -1.81 -28.87 -5.88
CA ALA A 218 -0.84 -29.95 -5.91
C ALA A 218 -1.44 -31.11 -6.69
N ALA A 219 -0.96 -31.31 -7.93
CA ALA A 219 -1.34 -32.46 -8.71
C ALA A 219 -0.99 -33.63 -7.80
N ALA A 220 -2.01 -34.39 -7.39
CA ALA A 220 -1.87 -35.50 -6.47
C ALA A 220 -0.57 -36.20 -6.81
N LEU A 221 0.40 -36.18 -5.88
CA LEU A 221 1.65 -36.90 -6.03
C LEU A 221 1.26 -38.25 -6.64
N PRO A 222 1.78 -38.62 -7.83
CA PRO A 222 1.43 -39.91 -8.41
C PRO A 222 1.62 -40.92 -7.29
N PRO A 223 0.58 -41.70 -6.95
CA PRO A 223 0.60 -42.57 -5.78
C PRO A 223 1.92 -43.30 -5.85
N ARG A 224 2.80 -43.13 -4.84
CA ARG A 224 4.18 -43.64 -4.86
C ARG A 224 4.11 -45.03 -5.46
N GLY A 225 4.56 -45.14 -6.71
CA GLY A 225 4.42 -46.37 -7.47
C GLY A 225 5.15 -47.41 -6.65
N ARG A 226 4.40 -48.28 -5.99
CA ARG A 226 4.95 -49.50 -5.47
C ARG A 226 5.44 -50.20 -6.73
N ILE A 227 6.75 -50.26 -6.89
CA ILE A 227 7.36 -51.11 -7.90
C ILE A 227 7.10 -52.52 -7.39
N ASP A 228 5.95 -53.06 -7.75
CA ASP A 228 5.72 -54.49 -7.65
C ASP A 228 6.64 -55.11 -8.71
N VAL A 229 7.81 -55.54 -8.25
CA VAL A 229 8.73 -56.33 -9.06
C VAL A 229 8.01 -57.67 -9.29
N ALA A 230 7.31 -57.77 -10.41
CA ALA A 230 6.82 -59.06 -10.88
C ALA A 230 8.06 -59.97 -11.05
N PRO A 231 8.04 -61.21 -10.54
CA PRO A 231 9.12 -62.16 -10.77
C PRO A 231 9.34 -62.29 -12.28
N ILE A 232 10.55 -61.98 -12.75
CA ILE A 232 10.94 -62.23 -14.14
C ILE A 232 11.06 -63.75 -14.27
N GLU A 233 10.01 -64.40 -14.77
CA GLU A 233 10.10 -65.79 -15.20
C GLU A 233 10.99 -65.83 -16.44
N PHE A 234 12.23 -66.26 -16.25
CA PHE A 234 13.20 -66.46 -17.30
C PHE A 234 12.80 -67.73 -18.05
N GLU A 235 12.07 -67.62 -19.16
CA GLU A 235 11.91 -68.76 -20.06
C GLU A 235 13.27 -69.07 -20.70
N PRO A 236 13.80 -70.30 -20.50
CA PRO A 236 15.05 -70.69 -21.13
C PRO A 236 14.81 -70.79 -22.63
N TRP A 237 15.65 -70.08 -23.40
CA TRP A 237 15.60 -70.03 -24.86
C TRP A 237 15.44 -71.43 -25.47
N GLY A 238 14.46 -71.54 -26.37
CA GLY A 238 14.02 -72.78 -26.98
C GLY A 238 15.15 -73.62 -27.60
N ARG A 239 14.96 -74.93 -27.50
CA ARG A 239 15.68 -75.96 -28.27
C ARG A 239 14.99 -76.19 -29.60
#